data_AF-A0A7W1SI62-F1
#
_entry.id   AF-A0A7W1SI62-F1
#
_cell.length_a   1.000
_cell.length_b   1.000
_cell.length_c   1.000
_cell.angle_alpha   90.00
_cell.angle_beta   90.00
_cell.angle_gamma   90.00
#
_symmetry.space_group_name_H-M   'P 1'
#
loop_
_entity.id
_entity.type
_entity.pdbx_description
1 polymer ?
#
loop_
_entity_poly.entity_id
_entity_poly.type
_entity_poly.pdbx_seq_one_letter_code
_entity_poly.pdbx_strand_id
1 'polypeptide(L)'
;MRLLLFVSFAMLAAPAAIAQSPLGSTSPADGAFERAAALVRDGHGDAGRQVVDSIFVRTRTGTMEHADALYWRAALAMDTQQAEGDYRRLVVEYPLSRRVDRALLALAQLEFARNDRERALAHLQRLEREHPAGEVRPTAAFWMARIRFDMNDAPRACASLDDAQRLARPEDAELRNQVEFYLSRCLGVDRAAVASTPQAAPQAAPQRQAAANQPSANPPANRQPAATQPPASRQPATQPPASRQPATPPPANRQPAAPAAQGPGSSFAVQVAAYDTAAEAEALVRRLAARTVVARVSGTSKPFRVRTGNFASHAAATAALNELRTRGIHGFVVDESAPTP
;
A
#
# COMPACT_ATOMS: atom_id res chain seq x y z
N MET A 1 80.33 7.43 -30.18
CA MET A 1 79.25 7.43 -29.16
C MET A 1 78.32 8.60 -29.47
N ARG A 2 77.18 8.36 -30.13
CA ARG A 2 76.27 9.41 -30.63
C ARG A 2 75.18 9.69 -29.58
N LEU A 3 75.01 10.98 -29.32
CA LEU A 3 74.06 11.64 -28.44
C LEU A 3 72.61 11.37 -28.90
N LEU A 4 71.73 10.89 -28.01
CA LEU A 4 70.27 10.83 -28.23
C LEU A 4 69.59 11.75 -27.21
N LEU A 5 69.09 12.88 -27.72
CA LEU A 5 68.19 13.81 -27.04
C LEU A 5 66.79 13.19 -26.98
N PHE A 6 66.27 12.95 -25.78
CA PHE A 6 64.85 12.69 -25.55
C PHE A 6 64.12 14.04 -25.41
N VAL A 7 63.26 14.36 -26.38
CA VAL A 7 62.32 15.49 -26.29
C VAL A 7 61.06 14.99 -25.59
N SER A 8 60.84 15.50 -24.38
CA SER A 8 59.62 15.30 -23.59
C SER A 8 58.44 16.06 -24.20
N PHE A 9 57.37 15.35 -24.57
CA PHE A 9 56.09 15.95 -24.94
C PHE A 9 55.11 15.78 -23.77
N ALA A 10 54.99 16.80 -22.93
CA ALA A 10 53.98 16.85 -21.86
C ALA A 10 52.65 17.32 -22.47
N MET A 11 51.75 16.37 -22.73
CA MET A 11 50.39 16.65 -23.19
C MET A 11 49.54 17.03 -21.96
N LEU A 12 49.27 18.33 -21.78
CA LEU A 12 48.29 18.82 -20.81
C LEU A 12 46.89 18.41 -21.26
N ALA A 13 46.32 17.39 -20.63
CA ALA A 13 44.90 17.09 -20.72
C ALA A 13 44.14 18.00 -19.73
N ALA A 14 43.44 19.01 -20.25
CA ALA A 14 42.50 19.80 -19.47
C ALA A 14 41.27 18.94 -19.12
N PRO A 15 40.85 18.84 -17.85
CA PRO A 15 39.62 18.15 -17.51
C PRO A 15 38.43 18.99 -17.98
N ALA A 16 37.69 18.48 -18.97
CA ALA A 16 36.37 19.00 -19.29
C ALA A 16 35.45 18.67 -18.11
N ALA A 17 35.15 19.68 -17.29
CA ALA A 17 34.13 19.59 -16.26
C ALA A 17 32.77 19.42 -16.94
N ILE A 18 32.29 18.18 -17.05
CA ILE A 18 30.90 17.88 -17.37
C ILE A 18 30.09 18.39 -16.18
N ALA A 19 29.41 19.52 -16.35
CA ALA A 19 28.40 19.98 -15.41
C ALA A 19 27.28 18.94 -15.38
N GLN A 20 27.31 18.05 -14.37
CA GLN A 20 26.21 17.16 -14.06
C GLN A 20 25.03 18.04 -13.65
N SER A 21 24.10 18.25 -14.57
CA SER A 21 22.80 18.82 -14.22
C SER A 21 22.14 17.85 -13.24
N PRO A 22 21.77 18.27 -12.02
CA PRO A 22 21.08 17.37 -11.10
C PRO A 22 19.72 17.05 -11.71
N LEU A 23 19.58 15.83 -12.23
CA LEU A 23 18.30 15.24 -12.58
C LEU A 23 17.49 15.10 -11.28
N GLY A 24 16.46 15.93 -11.13
CA GLY A 24 15.47 15.85 -10.06
C GLY A 24 15.69 16.83 -8.92
N SER A 25 15.38 18.11 -9.14
CA SER A 25 15.11 19.02 -8.03
C SER A 25 13.73 18.69 -7.45
N THR A 26 13.70 18.04 -6.28
CA THR A 26 12.48 17.86 -5.50
C THR A 26 11.92 19.24 -5.16
N SER A 27 10.69 19.54 -5.60
CA SER A 27 10.07 20.82 -5.30
C SER A 27 9.89 20.99 -3.78
N PRO A 28 9.98 22.21 -3.21
CA PRO A 28 9.63 22.45 -1.82
C PRO A 28 8.23 21.92 -1.44
N ALA A 29 7.29 21.93 -2.40
CA ALA A 29 5.96 21.37 -2.24
C ALA A 29 5.97 19.84 -2.13
N ASP A 30 6.79 19.14 -2.93
CA ASP A 30 6.94 17.68 -2.85
C ASP A 30 7.41 17.25 -1.45
N GLY A 31 8.42 17.94 -0.91
CA GLY A 31 8.87 17.69 0.46
C GLY A 31 7.80 18.01 1.52
N ALA A 32 6.92 19.00 1.28
CA ALA A 32 5.83 19.30 2.20
C ALA A 32 4.76 18.21 2.23
N PHE A 33 4.42 17.64 1.08
CA PHE A 33 3.49 16.52 1.00
C PHE A 33 4.03 15.24 1.66
N GLU A 34 5.33 14.95 1.49
CA GLU A 34 5.96 13.81 2.16
C GLU A 34 5.95 13.95 3.69
N ARG A 35 6.21 15.16 4.20
CA ARG A 35 6.07 15.47 5.63
C ARG A 35 4.63 15.32 6.11
N ALA A 36 3.66 15.81 5.34
CA ALA A 36 2.24 15.63 5.65
C ALA A 36 1.85 14.15 5.72
N ALA A 37 2.29 13.34 4.75
CA ALA A 37 2.07 11.90 4.75
C ALA A 37 2.75 11.21 5.94
N ALA A 38 3.92 11.70 6.37
CA ALA A 38 4.58 11.20 7.56
C ALA A 38 3.75 11.50 8.82
N LEU A 39 3.25 12.72 9.00
CA LEU A 39 2.38 13.08 10.12
C LEU A 39 1.17 12.14 10.22
N VAL A 40 0.48 11.89 9.11
CA VAL A 40 -0.68 10.98 9.08
C VAL A 40 -0.30 9.57 9.53
N ARG A 41 0.78 9.03 8.97
CA ARG A 41 1.28 7.69 9.35
C ARG A 41 1.80 7.61 10.79
N ASP A 42 2.15 8.73 11.41
CA ASP A 42 2.58 8.81 12.81
C ASP A 42 1.42 9.11 13.77
N GLY A 43 0.17 9.01 13.28
CA GLY A 43 -1.05 9.22 14.06
C GLY A 43 -1.53 10.67 14.12
N HIS A 44 -0.75 11.62 13.59
CA HIS A 44 -1.07 13.05 13.56
C HIS A 44 -1.88 13.39 12.29
N GLY A 45 -3.00 12.70 12.11
CA GLY A 45 -3.84 12.77 10.90
C GLY A 45 -4.30 14.19 10.56
N ASP A 46 -4.82 14.92 11.54
CA ASP A 46 -5.36 16.27 11.33
C ASP A 46 -4.27 17.27 10.94
N ALA A 47 -3.11 17.22 11.60
CA ALA A 47 -1.97 18.08 11.28
C ALA A 47 -1.46 17.81 9.86
N GLY A 48 -1.34 16.52 9.48
CA GLY A 48 -0.94 16.14 8.13
C GLY A 48 -1.90 16.66 7.06
N ARG A 49 -3.22 16.47 7.25
CA ARG A 49 -4.24 16.97 6.33
C ARG A 49 -4.26 18.49 6.24
N GLN A 50 -4.11 19.21 7.35
CA GLN A 50 -4.08 20.67 7.37
C GLN A 50 -2.91 21.23 6.53
N VAL A 51 -1.75 20.57 6.52
CA VAL A 51 -0.63 20.96 5.64
C VAL A 51 -1.05 20.87 4.17
N VAL A 52 -1.66 19.75 3.78
CA VAL A 52 -2.11 19.54 2.39
C VAL A 52 -3.19 20.54 1.99
N ASP A 53 -4.19 20.75 2.84
CA ASP A 53 -5.27 21.71 2.60
C ASP A 53 -4.72 23.13 2.43
N SER A 54 -3.73 23.51 3.24
CA SER A 54 -3.06 24.82 3.10
C SER A 54 -2.36 24.99 1.76
N ILE A 55 -1.79 23.92 1.21
CA ILE A 55 -1.15 23.94 -0.11
C ILE A 55 -2.23 24.00 -1.19
N PHE A 56 -3.26 23.15 -1.10
CA PHE A 56 -4.36 23.11 -2.06
C PHE A 56 -5.03 24.48 -2.25
N VAL A 57 -5.35 25.18 -1.16
CA VAL A 57 -6.02 26.49 -1.21
C VAL A 57 -5.14 27.59 -1.83
N ARG A 58 -3.81 27.51 -1.67
CA ARG A 58 -2.87 28.51 -2.22
C ARG A 58 -2.46 28.22 -3.66
N THR A 59 -2.66 27.00 -4.14
CA THR A 59 -2.24 26.62 -5.49
C THR A 59 -3.30 26.95 -6.52
N ARG A 60 -2.91 27.66 -7.58
CA ARG A 60 -3.81 28.10 -8.65
C ARG A 60 -4.40 26.90 -9.42
N THR A 61 -5.72 26.87 -9.60
CA THR A 61 -6.39 25.88 -10.46
C THR A 61 -5.85 25.94 -11.89
N GLY A 62 -5.86 24.79 -12.58
CA GLY A 62 -5.28 24.61 -13.91
C GLY A 62 -3.77 24.35 -13.95
N THR A 63 -3.04 24.44 -12.83
CA THR A 63 -1.59 24.16 -12.81
C THR A 63 -1.26 22.73 -12.36
N MET A 64 -0.07 22.24 -12.72
CA MET A 64 0.40 20.89 -12.34
C MET A 64 0.63 20.76 -10.84
N GLU A 65 0.98 21.86 -10.16
CA GLU A 65 1.07 21.90 -8.70
C GLU A 65 -0.31 21.68 -8.06
N HIS A 66 -1.39 22.17 -8.68
CA HIS A 66 -2.76 21.93 -8.19
C HIS A 66 -3.15 20.45 -8.38
N ALA A 67 -2.68 19.84 -9.46
CA ALA A 67 -2.84 18.41 -9.69
C ALA A 67 -2.12 17.57 -8.60
N ASP A 68 -0.88 17.93 -8.24
CA ASP A 68 -0.18 17.30 -7.11
C ASP A 68 -0.95 17.51 -5.78
N ALA A 69 -1.47 18.72 -5.53
CA ALA A 69 -2.25 19.00 -4.34
C ALA A 69 -3.56 18.20 -4.26
N LEU A 70 -4.29 18.05 -5.38
CA LEU A 70 -5.48 17.19 -5.47
C LEU A 70 -5.14 15.74 -5.12
N TYR A 71 -4.07 15.19 -5.72
CA TYR A 71 -3.64 13.83 -5.44
C TYR A 71 -3.34 13.61 -3.95
N TRP A 72 -2.58 14.53 -3.33
CA TRP A 72 -2.19 14.39 -1.93
C TRP A 72 -3.34 14.64 -0.97
N ARG A 73 -4.29 15.51 -1.32
CA ARG A 73 -5.51 15.71 -0.52
C ARG A 73 -6.34 14.44 -0.52
N ALA A 74 -6.49 13.81 -1.68
CA ALA A 74 -7.18 12.53 -1.81
C ALA A 74 -6.47 11.41 -1.03
N ALA A 75 -5.14 11.28 -1.18
CA ALA A 75 -4.36 10.21 -0.59
C ALA A 75 -4.31 10.24 0.95
N LEU A 76 -4.51 11.41 1.54
CA LEU A 76 -4.48 11.63 2.99
C LEU A 76 -5.86 11.95 3.59
N ALA A 77 -6.91 11.92 2.76
CA ALA A 77 -8.28 12.16 3.19
C ALA A 77 -8.72 11.10 4.21
N MET A 78 -9.51 11.55 5.20
CA MET A 78 -10.18 10.66 6.14
C MET A 78 -11.49 10.13 5.56
N ASP A 79 -12.15 10.94 4.74
CA ASP A 79 -13.40 10.61 4.08
C ASP A 79 -13.14 10.03 2.68
N THR A 80 -13.70 8.84 2.44
CA THR A 80 -13.59 8.15 1.16
C THR A 80 -14.32 8.90 0.04
N GLN A 81 -15.39 9.63 0.34
CA GLN A 81 -16.13 10.41 -0.67
C GLN A 81 -15.31 11.61 -1.15
N GLN A 82 -14.66 12.33 -0.23
CA GLN A 82 -13.68 13.37 -0.57
C GLN A 82 -12.53 12.81 -1.43
N ALA A 83 -11.92 11.70 -0.99
CA ALA A 83 -10.80 11.08 -1.72
C ALA A 83 -11.16 10.75 -3.17
N GLU A 84 -12.31 10.11 -3.36
CA GLU A 84 -12.80 9.74 -4.68
C GLU A 84 -13.10 10.96 -5.56
N GLY A 85 -13.74 12.00 -5.00
CA GLY A 85 -14.03 13.23 -5.72
C GLY A 85 -12.75 13.89 -6.26
N ASP A 86 -11.71 13.95 -5.43
CA ASP A 86 -10.42 14.55 -5.78
C ASP A 86 -9.64 13.73 -6.81
N TYR A 87 -9.62 12.40 -6.67
CA TYR A 87 -9.01 11.53 -7.67
C TYR A 87 -9.73 11.61 -9.02
N ARG A 88 -11.07 11.63 -9.04
CA ARG A 88 -11.84 11.79 -10.28
C ARG A 88 -11.55 13.14 -10.93
N ARG A 89 -11.53 14.20 -10.13
CA ARG A 89 -11.20 15.54 -10.60
C ARG A 89 -9.80 15.58 -11.23
N LEU A 90 -8.82 14.97 -10.58
CA LEU A 90 -7.45 14.85 -11.10
C LEU A 90 -7.42 14.15 -12.46
N VAL A 91 -8.07 12.99 -12.57
CA VAL A 91 -8.08 12.17 -13.78
C VAL A 91 -8.77 12.86 -14.97
N VAL A 92 -9.76 13.72 -14.70
CA VAL A 92 -10.53 14.43 -15.74
C VAL A 92 -9.90 15.77 -16.11
N GLU A 93 -9.54 16.59 -15.12
CA GLU A 93 -9.08 17.97 -15.34
C GLU A 93 -7.57 18.04 -15.64
N TYR A 94 -6.79 17.03 -15.23
CA TYR A 94 -5.34 17.03 -15.32
C TYR A 94 -4.79 15.73 -15.96
N PRO A 95 -5.20 15.36 -17.18
CA PRO A 95 -4.85 14.07 -17.79
C PRO A 95 -3.35 13.88 -18.04
N LEU A 96 -2.57 14.96 -18.09
CA LEU A 96 -1.10 14.91 -18.26
C LEU A 96 -0.34 14.88 -16.92
N SER A 97 -1.04 14.87 -15.78
CA SER A 97 -0.39 14.80 -14.48
C SER A 97 0.34 13.48 -14.28
N ARG A 98 1.57 13.56 -13.75
CA ARG A 98 2.37 12.40 -13.29
C ARG A 98 1.68 11.59 -12.18
N ARG A 99 0.54 12.04 -11.68
CA ARG A 99 -0.25 11.42 -10.61
C ARG A 99 -1.47 10.65 -11.12
N VAL A 100 -1.80 10.75 -12.41
CA VAL A 100 -3.02 10.13 -12.97
C VAL A 100 -2.99 8.62 -12.83
N ASP A 101 -1.85 7.97 -13.08
CA ASP A 101 -1.69 6.53 -12.93
C ASP A 101 -1.96 6.06 -11.48
N ARG A 102 -1.38 6.75 -10.50
CA ARG A 102 -1.61 6.48 -9.07
C ARG A 102 -3.06 6.75 -8.66
N ALA A 103 -3.69 7.77 -9.21
CA ALA A 103 -5.10 8.07 -8.93
C ALA A 103 -6.07 7.05 -9.56
N LEU A 104 -5.81 6.57 -10.77
CA LEU A 104 -6.58 5.49 -11.39
C LEU A 104 -6.46 4.20 -10.57
N LEU A 105 -5.25 3.87 -10.09
CA LEU A 105 -5.05 2.74 -9.19
C LEU A 105 -5.83 2.92 -7.87
N ALA A 106 -5.77 4.12 -7.26
CA ALA A 106 -6.49 4.40 -6.02
C ALA A 106 -8.02 4.31 -6.21
N LEU A 107 -8.57 4.87 -7.30
CA LEU A 107 -9.99 4.75 -7.62
C LEU A 107 -10.42 3.28 -7.76
N ALA A 108 -9.63 2.46 -8.44
CA ALA A 108 -9.92 1.04 -8.56
C ALA A 108 -9.93 0.33 -7.20
N GLN A 109 -9.01 0.69 -6.30
CA GLN A 109 -8.98 0.14 -4.94
C GLN A 109 -10.21 0.55 -4.12
N LEU A 110 -10.63 1.81 -4.24
CA LEU A 110 -11.84 2.33 -3.59
C LEU A 110 -13.11 1.63 -4.10
N GLU A 111 -13.23 1.45 -5.40
CA GLU A 111 -14.38 0.77 -6.03
C GLU A 111 -14.42 -0.71 -5.69
N PHE A 112 -13.26 -1.38 -5.73
CA PHE A 112 -13.14 -2.77 -5.29
C PHE A 112 -13.56 -2.95 -3.83
N ALA A 113 -13.13 -2.05 -2.93
CA ALA A 113 -13.53 -2.06 -1.53
C ALA A 113 -15.05 -1.88 -1.33
N ARG A 114 -15.73 -1.21 -2.28
CA ARG A 114 -17.19 -1.08 -2.32
C ARG A 114 -17.88 -2.16 -3.14
N ASN A 115 -17.17 -3.24 -3.48
CA ASN A 115 -17.71 -4.38 -4.21
C ASN A 115 -18.07 -4.06 -5.69
N ASP A 116 -17.61 -2.93 -6.23
CA ASP A 116 -17.84 -2.48 -7.62
C ASP A 116 -16.67 -2.89 -8.52
N ARG A 117 -16.65 -4.17 -8.88
CA ARG A 117 -15.55 -4.81 -9.61
C ARG A 117 -15.42 -4.32 -11.05
N GLU A 118 -16.54 -4.06 -11.69
CA GLU A 118 -16.59 -3.61 -13.10
C GLU A 118 -15.93 -2.23 -13.25
N ARG A 119 -16.30 -1.27 -12.39
CA ARG A 119 -15.69 0.05 -12.43
C ARG A 119 -14.22 0.00 -12.04
N ALA A 120 -13.89 -0.80 -11.02
CA ALA A 120 -12.51 -0.95 -10.59
C ALA A 120 -11.63 -1.47 -11.73
N LEU A 121 -12.11 -2.49 -12.45
CA LEU A 121 -11.42 -3.04 -13.60
C LEU A 121 -11.30 -2.02 -14.74
N ALA A 122 -12.33 -1.21 -15.01
CA ALA A 122 -12.28 -0.17 -16.03
C ALA A 122 -11.21 0.90 -15.75
N HIS A 123 -11.02 1.31 -14.50
CA HIS A 123 -9.95 2.24 -14.13
C HIS A 123 -8.55 1.65 -14.36
N LEU A 124 -8.33 0.39 -14.02
CA LEU A 124 -7.04 -0.27 -14.22
C LEU A 124 -6.74 -0.53 -15.70
N GLN A 125 -7.76 -0.87 -16.50
CA GLN A 125 -7.62 -0.99 -17.95
C GLN A 125 -7.28 0.36 -18.60
N ARG A 126 -7.83 1.46 -18.08
CA ARG A 126 -7.46 2.80 -18.54
C ARG A 126 -6.01 3.12 -18.21
N LEU A 127 -5.59 2.83 -16.98
CA LEU A 127 -4.19 2.96 -16.53
C LEU A 127 -3.25 2.16 -17.45
N GLU A 128 -3.65 0.93 -17.80
CA GLU A 128 -2.92 0.05 -18.72
C GLU A 128 -2.65 0.66 -20.10
N ARG A 129 -3.67 1.28 -20.68
CA ARG A 129 -3.61 1.89 -22.01
C ARG A 129 -2.91 3.24 -22.02
N GLU A 130 -3.18 4.08 -21.01
CA GLU A 130 -2.72 5.47 -20.99
C GLU A 130 -1.33 5.63 -20.36
N HIS A 131 -0.92 4.71 -19.49
CA HIS A 131 0.35 4.80 -18.76
C HIS A 131 1.18 3.51 -18.87
N PRO A 132 1.45 2.98 -20.08
CA PRO A 132 2.02 1.64 -20.26
C PRO A 132 3.35 1.39 -19.53
N ALA A 133 4.15 2.43 -19.29
CA ALA A 133 5.43 2.39 -18.57
C ALA A 133 5.41 3.09 -17.19
N GLY A 134 4.21 3.40 -16.66
CA GLY A 134 4.06 4.03 -15.34
C GLY A 134 4.59 3.17 -14.20
N GLU A 135 5.04 3.81 -13.12
CA GLU A 135 5.65 3.13 -11.97
C GLU A 135 4.69 2.14 -11.31
N VAL A 136 3.39 2.45 -11.29
CA VAL A 136 2.36 1.61 -10.66
C VAL A 136 1.82 0.50 -11.57
N ARG A 137 2.36 0.33 -12.78
CA ARG A 137 1.90 -0.68 -13.74
C ARG A 137 1.91 -2.12 -13.22
N PRO A 138 2.98 -2.63 -12.58
CA PRO A 138 2.96 -3.99 -12.03
C PRO A 138 1.93 -4.14 -10.90
N THR A 139 1.77 -3.11 -10.06
CA THR A 139 0.73 -3.08 -9.01
C THR A 139 -0.67 -3.09 -9.61
N ALA A 140 -0.92 -2.30 -10.65
CA ALA A 140 -2.21 -2.29 -11.36
C ALA A 140 -2.55 -3.66 -11.95
N ALA A 141 -1.60 -4.32 -12.59
CA ALA A 141 -1.78 -5.68 -13.11
C ALA A 141 -2.12 -6.68 -11.99
N PHE A 142 -1.45 -6.60 -10.85
CA PHE A 142 -1.79 -7.42 -9.68
C PHE A 142 -3.21 -7.16 -9.16
N TRP A 143 -3.65 -5.90 -9.09
CA TRP A 143 -5.03 -5.57 -8.70
C TRP A 143 -6.06 -6.05 -9.73
N MET A 144 -5.76 -5.97 -11.03
CA MET A 144 -6.61 -6.54 -12.08
C MET A 144 -6.79 -8.05 -11.89
N ALA A 145 -5.72 -8.77 -11.56
CA ALA A 145 -5.82 -10.20 -11.28
C ALA A 145 -6.76 -10.49 -10.10
N ARG A 146 -6.62 -9.75 -9.00
CA ARG A 146 -7.50 -9.89 -7.83
C ARG A 146 -8.97 -9.66 -8.18
N ILE A 147 -9.25 -8.56 -8.89
CA ILE A 147 -10.61 -8.23 -9.33
C ILE A 147 -11.18 -9.32 -10.26
N ARG A 148 -10.37 -9.82 -11.20
CA ARG A 148 -10.79 -10.87 -12.14
C ARG A 148 -11.05 -12.21 -11.47
N PHE A 149 -10.26 -12.61 -10.48
CA PHE A 149 -10.58 -13.79 -9.66
C PHE A 149 -11.91 -13.63 -8.93
N ASP A 150 -12.15 -12.46 -8.37
CA ASP A 150 -13.40 -12.09 -7.71
C ASP A 150 -14.62 -12.14 -8.67
N MET A 151 -14.38 -11.94 -9.97
CA MET A 151 -15.36 -12.06 -11.05
C MET A 151 -15.42 -13.46 -11.68
N ASN A 152 -14.71 -14.45 -11.13
CA ASN A 152 -14.55 -15.81 -11.67
C ASN A 152 -13.91 -15.87 -13.07
N ASP A 153 -13.14 -14.86 -13.47
CA ASP A 153 -12.37 -14.84 -14.73
C ASP A 153 -10.91 -15.27 -14.48
N ALA A 154 -10.72 -16.54 -14.13
CA ALA A 154 -9.42 -17.10 -13.81
C ALA A 154 -8.40 -16.99 -14.97
N PRO A 155 -8.75 -17.25 -16.25
CA PRO A 155 -7.82 -17.09 -17.37
C PRO A 155 -7.23 -15.68 -17.46
N ARG A 156 -8.08 -14.64 -17.42
CA ARG A 156 -7.60 -13.25 -17.49
C ARG A 156 -6.91 -12.81 -16.21
N ALA A 157 -7.31 -13.36 -15.06
CA ALA A 157 -6.62 -13.09 -13.79
C ALA A 157 -5.16 -13.58 -13.83
N CYS A 158 -4.96 -14.80 -14.32
CA CYS A 158 -3.63 -15.39 -14.43
C CYS A 158 -2.75 -14.67 -15.45
N ALA A 159 -3.30 -14.23 -16.59
CA ALA A 159 -2.58 -13.38 -17.53
C ALA A 159 -2.11 -12.05 -16.87
N SER A 160 -2.97 -11.42 -16.06
CA SER A 160 -2.60 -10.22 -15.31
C SER A 160 -1.52 -10.47 -14.25
N LEU A 161 -1.47 -11.65 -13.63
CA LEU A 161 -0.38 -12.01 -12.72
C LEU A 161 0.94 -12.21 -13.45
N ASP A 162 0.92 -12.80 -14.65
CA ASP A 162 2.13 -12.94 -15.47
C ASP A 162 2.68 -11.56 -15.86
N ASP A 163 1.80 -10.62 -16.19
CA ASP A 163 2.18 -9.23 -16.45
C ASP A 163 2.74 -8.56 -15.19
N ALA A 164 2.09 -8.72 -14.04
CA ALA A 164 2.59 -8.20 -12.78
C ALA A 164 3.97 -8.77 -12.43
N GLN A 165 4.18 -10.08 -12.61
CA GLN A 165 5.45 -10.77 -12.35
C GLN A 165 6.57 -10.30 -13.28
N ARG A 166 6.26 -10.10 -14.56
CA ARG A 166 7.23 -9.64 -15.58
C ARG A 166 7.63 -8.19 -15.38
N LEU A 167 6.69 -7.34 -14.96
CA LEU A 167 6.90 -5.91 -14.79
C LEU A 167 7.43 -5.52 -13.40
N ALA A 168 7.25 -6.37 -12.38
CA ALA A 168 7.67 -6.09 -11.01
C ALA A 168 9.20 -5.97 -10.91
N ARG A 169 9.67 -4.99 -10.14
CA ARG A 169 11.10 -4.76 -9.98
C ARG A 169 11.72 -5.71 -8.94
N PRO A 170 13.04 -6.00 -9.03
CA PRO A 170 13.74 -6.82 -8.03
C PRO A 170 13.76 -6.24 -6.60
N GLU A 171 13.59 -4.93 -6.45
CA GLU A 171 13.48 -4.28 -5.14
C GLU A 171 12.09 -4.39 -4.50
N ASP A 172 11.04 -4.61 -5.30
CA ASP A 172 9.65 -4.69 -4.83
C ASP A 172 9.31 -6.07 -4.26
N ALA A 173 10.04 -6.50 -3.24
CA ALA A 173 9.90 -7.83 -2.65
C ALA A 173 8.47 -8.13 -2.20
N GLU A 174 7.78 -7.13 -1.63
CA GLU A 174 6.40 -7.25 -1.20
C GLU A 174 5.45 -7.57 -2.35
N LEU A 175 5.52 -6.82 -3.46
CA LEU A 175 4.67 -7.08 -4.62
C LEU A 175 4.99 -8.44 -5.24
N ARG A 176 6.26 -8.82 -5.36
CA ARG A 176 6.63 -10.13 -5.90
C ARG A 176 6.10 -11.28 -5.04
N ASN A 177 6.23 -11.18 -3.72
CA ASN A 177 5.69 -12.19 -2.79
C ASN A 177 4.17 -12.30 -2.91
N GLN A 178 3.47 -11.17 -3.06
CA GLN A 178 2.03 -11.16 -3.31
C GLN A 178 1.68 -11.82 -4.65
N VAL A 179 2.37 -11.47 -5.74
CA VAL A 179 2.13 -12.05 -7.06
C VAL A 179 2.38 -13.56 -7.05
N GLU A 180 3.50 -14.01 -6.47
CA GLU A 180 3.84 -15.43 -6.32
C GLU A 180 2.77 -16.22 -5.56
N PHE A 181 2.27 -15.66 -4.45
CA PHE A 181 1.18 -16.27 -3.69
C PHE A 181 -0.07 -16.49 -4.55
N TYR A 182 -0.46 -15.50 -5.35
CA TYR A 182 -1.64 -15.63 -6.22
C TYR A 182 -1.40 -16.53 -7.44
N LEU A 183 -0.17 -16.61 -7.96
CA LEU A 183 0.19 -17.48 -9.08
C LEU A 183 -0.01 -18.96 -8.76
N SER A 184 0.06 -19.37 -7.49
CA SER A 184 -0.27 -20.74 -7.07
C SER A 184 -1.68 -21.19 -7.47
N ARG A 185 -2.63 -20.25 -7.61
CA ARG A 185 -4.02 -20.51 -8.02
C ARG A 185 -4.17 -20.69 -9.52
N CYS A 186 -3.12 -20.45 -10.30
CA CYS A 186 -3.14 -20.53 -11.75
C CYS A 186 -2.69 -21.89 -12.30
N LEU A 187 -2.43 -22.87 -11.44
CA LEU A 187 -2.13 -24.23 -11.85
C LEU A 187 -3.34 -24.85 -12.55
N GLY A 188 -3.14 -25.36 -13.78
CA GLY A 188 -4.21 -25.96 -14.59
C GLY A 188 -5.18 -24.96 -15.23
N VAL A 189 -4.94 -23.65 -15.12
CA VAL A 189 -5.73 -22.62 -15.80
C VAL A 189 -5.20 -22.42 -17.22
N ASP A 190 -6.06 -22.61 -18.22
CA ASP A 190 -5.73 -22.30 -19.61
C ASP A 190 -5.74 -20.79 -19.84
N ARG A 191 -4.58 -20.24 -20.21
CA ARG A 191 -4.35 -18.81 -20.47
C ARG A 191 -4.36 -18.47 -21.96
N ALA A 192 -4.35 -19.49 -22.84
CA ALA A 192 -4.16 -19.31 -24.28
C ALA A 192 -5.30 -18.53 -24.94
N ALA A 193 -6.53 -18.66 -24.44
CA ALA A 193 -7.70 -17.95 -24.98
C ALA A 193 -7.66 -16.43 -24.78
N VAL A 194 -6.89 -15.93 -23.81
CA VAL A 194 -6.84 -14.50 -23.46
C VAL A 194 -5.91 -13.70 -24.38
N ALA A 195 -4.86 -14.32 -24.92
CA ALA A 195 -3.92 -13.67 -25.83
C ALA A 195 -4.54 -13.31 -27.19
N SER A 196 -5.65 -13.95 -27.56
CA SER A 196 -6.26 -13.85 -28.89
C SER A 196 -7.45 -12.89 -28.99
N THR A 197 -7.90 -12.29 -27.88
CA THR A 197 -9.03 -11.35 -27.91
C THR A 197 -8.56 -9.93 -27.55
N PRO A 198 -8.50 -9.01 -28.52
CA PRO A 198 -8.48 -7.58 -28.19
C PRO A 198 -9.68 -7.30 -27.31
N GLN A 199 -9.43 -6.82 -26.10
CA GLN A 199 -10.49 -6.46 -25.18
C GLN A 199 -11.30 -5.34 -25.84
N ALA A 200 -12.49 -5.68 -26.34
CA ALA A 200 -13.41 -4.69 -26.87
C ALA A 200 -13.63 -3.65 -25.78
N ALA A 201 -13.32 -2.39 -26.09
CA ALA A 201 -13.62 -1.28 -25.21
C ALA A 201 -15.09 -1.39 -24.80
N PRO A 202 -15.45 -1.15 -23.52
CA PRO A 202 -16.85 -1.03 -23.15
C PRO A 202 -17.48 0.00 -24.07
N GLN A 203 -18.40 -0.45 -24.93
CA GLN A 203 -19.14 0.44 -25.80
C GLN A 203 -19.79 1.46 -24.89
N ALA A 204 -19.45 2.73 -25.08
CA ALA A 204 -20.10 3.81 -24.38
C ALA A 204 -21.59 3.63 -24.59
N ALA A 205 -22.32 3.34 -23.50
CA ALA A 205 -23.76 3.36 -23.52
C ALA A 205 -24.19 4.69 -24.18
N PRO A 206 -25.15 4.67 -25.13
CA PRO A 206 -25.56 5.89 -25.80
C PRO A 206 -26.02 6.88 -24.75
N GLN A 207 -25.21 7.93 -24.53
CA GLN A 207 -25.60 9.07 -23.74
C GLN A 207 -26.81 9.65 -24.45
N ARG A 208 -28.01 9.40 -23.91
CA ARG A 208 -29.19 10.17 -24.29
C ARG A 208 -28.82 11.62 -24.01
N GLN A 209 -28.62 12.37 -25.07
CA GLN A 209 -28.49 13.82 -25.03
C GLN A 209 -29.81 14.36 -24.47
N ALA A 210 -29.86 14.56 -23.16
CA ALA A 210 -30.85 15.40 -22.54
C ALA A 210 -30.44 16.84 -22.87
N ALA A 211 -31.10 17.36 -23.90
CA ALA A 211 -31.03 18.75 -24.30
C ALA A 211 -31.27 19.69 -23.11
N ALA A 212 -30.59 20.82 -23.17
CA ALA A 212 -30.72 21.95 -22.29
C ALA A 212 -32.18 22.29 -21.94
N ASN A 213 -32.44 22.51 -20.65
CA ASN A 213 -33.23 23.63 -20.14
C ASN A 213 -33.20 23.61 -18.60
N GLN A 214 -32.36 24.46 -18.01
CA GLN A 214 -32.62 25.01 -16.69
C GLN A 214 -33.54 26.24 -16.86
N PRO A 215 -34.38 26.53 -15.87
CA PRO A 215 -34.22 27.82 -15.21
C PRO A 215 -34.07 27.70 -13.68
N SER A 216 -33.21 28.58 -13.16
CA SER A 216 -32.97 28.88 -11.75
C SER A 216 -34.23 29.30 -10.98
N ALA A 217 -34.34 28.87 -9.72
CA ALA A 217 -34.94 29.66 -8.64
C ALA A 217 -34.59 29.08 -7.26
N ASN A 218 -34.13 29.94 -6.36
CA ASN A 218 -34.08 29.79 -4.90
C ASN A 218 -34.33 31.19 -4.30
N PRO A 219 -34.76 31.36 -3.03
CA PRO A 219 -35.67 30.58 -2.17
C PRO A 219 -36.74 31.51 -1.51
N PRO A 220 -37.52 31.07 -0.50
CA PRO A 220 -37.44 31.81 0.77
C PRO A 220 -37.54 30.95 2.04
N ALA A 221 -37.41 31.63 3.18
CA ALA A 221 -37.00 31.15 4.49
C ALA A 221 -38.16 30.84 5.48
N ASN A 222 -37.86 29.89 6.38
CA ASN A 222 -38.08 29.89 7.85
C ASN A 222 -39.50 29.81 8.46
N ARG A 223 -39.78 28.72 9.21
CA ARG A 223 -40.05 28.69 10.68
C ARG A 223 -40.44 27.29 11.19
N GLN A 224 -39.75 26.82 12.24
CA GLN A 224 -40.19 25.77 13.20
C GLN A 224 -41.15 26.39 14.27
N PRO A 225 -41.92 25.61 15.06
CA PRO A 225 -41.49 24.89 16.29
C PRO A 225 -42.05 23.44 16.42
N ALA A 226 -41.36 22.41 16.93
CA ALA A 226 -40.91 22.06 18.30
C ALA A 226 -41.90 21.19 19.12
N ALA A 227 -41.49 19.94 19.45
CA ALA A 227 -41.79 19.14 20.67
C ALA A 227 -41.11 17.74 20.53
N THR A 228 -39.96 17.46 21.17
CA THR A 228 -39.75 16.69 22.44
C THR A 228 -40.23 15.21 22.36
N GLN A 229 -39.39 14.17 22.43
CA GLN A 229 -38.52 13.72 23.55
C GLN A 229 -37.46 12.63 23.12
N PRO A 230 -36.49 12.26 24.01
CA PRO A 230 -35.15 11.70 23.68
C PRO A 230 -34.91 10.22 24.16
N PRO A 231 -33.67 9.71 24.37
CA PRO A 231 -32.86 9.00 23.37
C PRO A 231 -32.46 7.55 23.77
N ALA A 232 -32.05 6.73 22.79
CA ALA A 232 -31.32 5.48 23.02
C ALA A 232 -29.91 5.54 22.42
N SER A 233 -28.93 5.30 23.27
CA SER A 233 -27.49 5.38 23.05
C SER A 233 -26.94 4.13 22.35
N ARG A 234 -26.00 4.29 21.40
CA ARG A 234 -24.62 3.74 21.47
C ARG A 234 -23.84 3.93 20.16
N GLN A 235 -22.93 4.90 20.27
CA GLN A 235 -21.51 4.99 19.89
C GLN A 235 -20.85 4.22 18.73
N PRO A 236 -19.77 4.81 18.17
CA PRO A 236 -19.14 4.49 16.90
C PRO A 236 -17.82 3.70 17.07
N ALA A 237 -17.44 2.95 16.03
CA ALA A 237 -16.12 2.34 15.92
C ALA A 237 -15.12 3.33 15.31
N THR A 238 -14.14 3.74 16.11
CA THR A 238 -12.92 4.43 15.69
C THR A 238 -11.73 3.48 15.81
N GLN A 239 -10.98 3.35 14.72
CA GLN A 239 -9.58 2.94 14.64
C GLN A 239 -8.76 4.17 14.18
N PRO A 240 -7.41 4.14 14.02
CA PRO A 240 -6.28 3.39 14.61
C PRO A 240 -5.20 4.42 15.10
N PRO A 241 -3.86 4.21 15.20
CA PRO A 241 -2.95 3.97 14.05
C PRO A 241 -1.69 3.09 14.35
N ALA A 242 -0.85 2.92 13.32
CA ALA A 242 0.36 2.11 13.26
C ALA A 242 1.66 2.96 13.30
N SER A 243 2.83 2.38 13.63
CA SER A 243 4.18 2.90 13.23
C SER A 243 5.22 1.76 13.32
N ARG A 244 5.89 1.33 12.22
CA ARG A 244 7.08 1.85 11.48
C ARG A 244 8.46 1.38 12.03
N GLN A 245 9.24 0.74 11.16
CA GLN A 245 10.69 0.51 11.28
C GLN A 245 11.48 1.29 10.19
N PRO A 246 12.74 1.71 10.43
CA PRO A 246 13.69 2.21 9.42
C PRO A 246 14.75 1.17 8.98
N ALA A 247 15.41 1.40 7.84
CA ALA A 247 16.34 0.48 7.15
C ALA A 247 17.81 0.97 7.00
N THR A 248 18.78 0.05 7.26
CA THR A 248 20.09 -0.29 6.56
C THR A 248 21.27 0.72 6.46
N PRO A 249 22.60 0.35 6.27
CA PRO A 249 23.16 -0.70 5.35
C PRO A 249 24.52 -1.41 5.78
N PRO A 250 25.42 -2.01 4.91
CA PRO A 250 26.06 -3.37 5.02
C PRO A 250 27.60 -3.32 5.38
N PRO A 251 28.48 -4.40 5.42
CA PRO A 251 28.52 -5.66 4.62
C PRO A 251 29.10 -6.96 5.28
N ALA A 252 29.20 -8.01 4.44
CA ALA A 252 30.22 -9.08 4.39
C ALA A 252 30.16 -10.34 5.28
N ASN A 253 29.87 -11.44 4.59
CA ASN A 253 30.27 -12.85 4.73
C ASN A 253 31.40 -13.23 5.74
N ARG A 254 31.07 -14.07 6.75
CA ARG A 254 31.85 -15.25 7.22
C ARG A 254 31.03 -16.09 8.22
N GLN A 255 31.07 -17.41 8.03
CA GLN A 255 30.44 -18.47 8.84
C GLN A 255 31.51 -19.10 9.78
N PRO A 256 31.20 -20.09 10.66
CA PRO A 256 30.47 -20.04 11.94
C PRO A 256 31.31 -20.53 13.16
N ALA A 257 31.06 -20.06 14.40
CA ALA A 257 31.28 -20.84 15.65
C ALA A 257 30.84 -20.12 16.95
N ALA A 258 29.89 -20.77 17.67
CA ALA A 258 29.77 -20.91 19.14
C ALA A 258 29.54 -19.65 20.06
N PRO A 259 28.96 -19.83 21.26
CA PRO A 259 27.85 -19.01 21.74
C PRO A 259 28.29 -17.87 22.66
N ALA A 260 27.89 -16.64 22.34
CA ALA A 260 27.97 -15.51 23.26
C ALA A 260 26.59 -15.28 23.92
N ALA A 261 26.59 -15.29 25.25
CA ALA A 261 25.43 -15.01 26.07
C ALA A 261 25.05 -13.51 26.03
N GLN A 262 23.75 -13.29 25.81
CA GLN A 262 22.84 -12.33 26.48
C GLN A 262 23.24 -10.84 26.57
N GLY A 263 22.51 -10.03 25.80
CA GLY A 263 22.05 -8.69 26.20
C GLY A 263 20.51 -8.65 26.17
N PRO A 264 19.84 -7.82 26.99
CA PRO A 264 18.39 -7.81 27.12
C PRO A 264 17.75 -6.98 26.00
N GLY A 265 16.79 -7.55 25.27
CA GLY A 265 15.97 -6.75 24.36
C GLY A 265 15.42 -7.57 23.21
N SER A 266 14.08 -7.62 23.14
CA SER A 266 13.26 -8.30 22.11
C SER A 266 13.48 -9.81 21.98
N SER A 267 12.66 -10.58 22.70
CA SER A 267 12.35 -11.94 22.25
C SER A 267 11.25 -11.90 21.19
N PHE A 268 11.14 -12.93 20.37
CA PHE A 268 10.08 -13.07 19.38
C PHE A 268 9.15 -14.21 19.79
N ALA A 269 7.86 -14.07 19.52
CA ALA A 269 6.89 -15.14 19.73
C ALA A 269 5.96 -15.26 18.52
N VAL A 270 5.28 -16.39 18.38
CA VAL A 270 4.22 -16.54 17.38
C VAL A 270 2.87 -16.29 18.05
N GLN A 271 2.16 -15.23 17.66
CA GLN A 271 0.81 -14.97 18.13
C GLN A 271 -0.20 -15.76 17.26
N VAL A 272 -0.94 -16.66 17.92
CA VAL A 272 -1.91 -17.57 17.26
C VAL A 272 -3.32 -16.99 17.31
N ALA A 273 -3.68 -16.32 18.42
CA ALA A 273 -4.99 -15.69 18.59
C ALA A 273 -4.94 -14.59 19.66
N ALA A 274 -6.02 -13.81 19.75
CA ALA A 274 -6.28 -12.88 20.84
C ALA A 274 -7.76 -12.98 21.23
N TYR A 275 -8.06 -13.00 22.53
CA TYR A 275 -9.41 -13.14 23.07
C TYR A 275 -9.77 -12.00 24.02
N ASP A 276 -11.07 -11.76 24.18
CA ASP A 276 -11.59 -10.78 25.13
C ASP A 276 -11.62 -11.33 26.55
N THR A 277 -11.46 -12.63 26.78
CA THR A 277 -11.45 -13.20 28.13
C THR A 277 -10.25 -14.12 28.35
N ALA A 278 -9.72 -14.13 29.58
CA ALA A 278 -8.64 -15.02 29.97
C ALA A 278 -9.07 -16.50 29.82
N ALA A 279 -10.31 -16.82 30.18
CA ALA A 279 -10.86 -18.17 30.08
C ALA A 279 -10.85 -18.73 28.65
N GLU A 280 -11.19 -17.93 27.64
CA GLU A 280 -11.14 -18.34 26.23
C GLU A 280 -9.69 -18.51 25.72
N ALA A 281 -8.80 -17.60 26.13
CA ALA A 281 -7.37 -17.69 25.80
C ALA A 281 -6.75 -18.97 26.40
N GLU A 282 -7.04 -19.27 27.66
CA GLU A 282 -6.61 -20.50 28.34
C GLU A 282 -7.21 -21.76 27.72
N ALA A 283 -8.47 -21.72 27.28
CA ALA A 283 -9.09 -22.83 26.56
C ALA A 283 -8.37 -23.13 25.24
N LEU A 284 -7.89 -22.11 24.51
CA LEU A 284 -7.05 -22.32 23.34
C LEU A 284 -5.67 -22.90 23.73
N VAL A 285 -5.04 -22.41 24.80
CA VAL A 285 -3.75 -22.95 25.28
C VAL A 285 -3.86 -24.44 25.59
N ARG A 286 -4.93 -24.88 26.27
CA ARG A 286 -5.18 -26.31 26.55
C ARG A 286 -5.36 -27.13 25.27
N ARG A 287 -6.09 -26.60 24.28
CA ARG A 287 -6.28 -27.26 22.97
C ARG A 287 -4.97 -27.37 22.18
N LEU A 288 -4.10 -26.37 22.25
CA LEU A 288 -2.78 -26.40 21.62
C LEU A 288 -1.85 -27.39 22.32
N ALA A 289 -1.88 -27.45 23.65
CA ALA A 289 -1.10 -28.42 24.44
C ALA A 289 -1.49 -29.88 24.11
N ALA A 290 -2.78 -30.17 23.89
CA ALA A 290 -3.26 -31.47 23.43
C ALA A 290 -2.72 -31.88 22.03
N ARG A 291 -2.17 -30.92 21.28
CA ARG A 291 -1.52 -31.11 19.98
C ARG A 291 0.00 -30.93 20.05
N THR A 292 0.56 -31.01 21.26
CA THR A 292 2.00 -30.86 21.54
C THR A 292 2.55 -29.48 21.14
N VAL A 293 1.70 -28.44 21.17
CA VAL A 293 2.10 -27.05 20.92
C VAL A 293 2.07 -26.29 22.24
N VAL A 294 3.25 -25.87 22.71
CA VAL A 294 3.41 -25.11 23.96
C VAL A 294 3.06 -23.64 23.72
N ALA A 295 1.88 -23.23 24.19
CA ALA A 295 1.42 -21.86 24.14
C ALA A 295 1.20 -21.29 25.55
N ARG A 296 1.22 -19.95 25.66
CA ARG A 296 0.93 -19.21 26.89
C ARG A 296 0.03 -18.02 26.61
N VAL A 297 -0.73 -17.62 27.61
CA VAL A 297 -1.46 -16.35 27.58
C VAL A 297 -0.49 -15.24 27.96
N SER A 298 -0.43 -14.19 27.15
CA SER A 298 0.39 -13.00 27.34
C SER A 298 -0.52 -11.79 27.53
N GLY A 299 -0.25 -11.02 28.59
CA GLY A 299 -1.05 -9.87 29.02
C GLY A 299 -1.90 -10.16 30.26
N THR A 300 -2.14 -9.12 31.06
CA THR A 300 -2.98 -9.15 32.27
C THR A 300 -4.36 -8.48 32.06
N SER A 301 -4.57 -7.88 30.89
CA SER A 301 -5.81 -7.20 30.50
C SER A 301 -6.15 -7.50 29.03
N LYS A 302 -7.38 -7.18 28.64
CA LYS A 302 -7.86 -7.41 27.27
C LYS A 302 -7.06 -6.56 26.26
N PRO A 303 -6.70 -7.12 25.08
CA PRO A 303 -6.96 -8.49 24.66
C PRO A 303 -5.91 -9.49 25.20
N PHE A 304 -6.37 -10.67 25.64
CA PHE A 304 -5.52 -11.77 26.10
C PHE A 304 -4.92 -12.50 24.91
N ARG A 305 -3.60 -12.38 24.70
CA ARG A 305 -2.91 -12.88 23.50
C ARG A 305 -2.38 -14.28 23.74
N VAL A 306 -2.74 -15.24 22.90
CA VAL A 306 -2.18 -16.60 22.95
C VAL A 306 -0.93 -16.65 22.07
N ARG A 307 0.22 -16.87 22.70
CA ARG A 307 1.54 -16.85 22.05
C ARG A 307 2.28 -18.17 22.25
N THR A 308 3.05 -18.58 21.25
CA THR A 308 3.86 -19.80 21.24
C THR A 308 5.34 -19.45 21.14
N GLY A 309 6.16 -20.15 21.93
CA GLY A 309 7.61 -20.02 21.92
C GLY A 309 8.16 -18.75 22.56
N ASN A 310 9.49 -18.72 22.63
CA ASN A 310 10.30 -17.57 23.02
C ASN A 310 11.59 -17.64 22.20
N PHE A 311 11.58 -17.00 21.02
CA PHE A 311 12.63 -17.13 20.02
C PHE A 311 13.62 -15.97 20.13
N ALA A 312 14.90 -16.27 20.01
CA ALA A 312 15.96 -15.26 20.06
C ALA A 312 16.04 -14.41 18.77
N SER A 313 15.33 -14.79 17.70
CA SER A 313 15.33 -14.06 16.43
C SER A 313 14.01 -14.20 15.68
N HIS A 314 13.69 -13.19 14.86
CA HIS A 314 12.55 -13.20 13.96
C HIS A 314 12.59 -14.41 13.00
N ALA A 315 13.79 -14.78 12.52
CA ALA A 315 13.98 -15.92 11.63
C ALA A 315 13.59 -17.25 12.31
N ALA A 316 13.99 -17.45 13.57
CA ALA A 316 13.62 -18.64 14.35
C ALA A 316 12.09 -18.69 14.60
N ALA A 317 11.47 -17.55 14.92
CA ALA A 317 10.01 -17.47 15.07
C ALA A 317 9.27 -17.73 13.75
N THR A 318 9.81 -17.27 12.61
CA THR A 318 9.24 -17.51 11.28
C THR A 318 9.31 -18.99 10.90
N ALA A 319 10.44 -19.65 11.18
CA ALA A 319 10.58 -21.09 10.96
C ALA A 319 9.56 -21.88 11.78
N ALA A 320 9.39 -21.55 13.07
CA ALA A 320 8.40 -22.18 13.93
C ALA A 320 6.96 -21.90 13.48
N LEU A 321 6.66 -20.69 13.00
CA LEU A 321 5.35 -20.37 12.41
C LEU A 321 5.06 -21.24 11.17
N ASN A 322 6.04 -21.47 10.32
CA ASN A 322 5.86 -22.34 9.14
C ASN A 322 5.57 -23.80 9.56
N GLU A 323 6.22 -24.31 10.60
CA GLU A 323 5.93 -25.64 11.17
C GLU A 323 4.55 -25.72 11.86
N LEU A 324 4.05 -24.61 12.39
CA LEU A 324 2.67 -24.53 12.90
C LEU A 324 1.65 -24.54 11.75
N ARG A 325 1.97 -23.88 10.64
CA ARG A 325 1.10 -23.82 9.45
C ARG A 325 0.94 -25.18 8.78
N THR A 326 1.98 -26.02 8.74
CA THR A 326 1.84 -27.41 8.25
C THR A 326 0.90 -28.25 9.11
N ARG A 327 0.69 -27.87 10.37
CA ARG A 327 -0.28 -28.45 11.30
C ARG A 327 -1.64 -27.72 11.29
N GLY A 328 -1.88 -26.81 10.35
CA GLY A 328 -3.14 -26.04 10.26
C GLY A 328 -3.32 -25.01 11.38
N ILE A 329 -2.24 -24.59 12.04
CA ILE A 329 -2.25 -23.54 13.07
C ILE A 329 -1.70 -22.26 12.43
N HIS A 330 -2.55 -21.26 12.29
CA HIS A 330 -2.20 -19.97 11.70
C HIS A 330 -1.81 -18.95 12.77
N GLY A 331 -0.99 -17.98 12.40
CA GLY A 331 -0.50 -16.95 13.29
C GLY A 331 0.47 -16.01 12.58
N PHE A 332 1.08 -15.12 13.36
CA PHE A 332 2.10 -14.18 12.90
C PHE A 332 3.19 -13.99 13.97
N VAL A 333 4.39 -13.64 13.55
CA VAL A 333 5.52 -13.35 14.45
C VAL A 333 5.31 -11.98 15.09
N VAL A 334 5.56 -11.87 16.39
CA VAL A 334 5.47 -10.64 17.17
C VAL A 334 6.72 -10.46 18.02
N ASP A 335 7.08 -9.20 18.23
CA ASP A 335 8.11 -8.81 19.17
C ASP A 335 7.54 -8.83 20.59
N GLU A 336 8.34 -9.37 21.51
CA GLU A 336 8.09 -9.40 22.93
C GLU A 336 9.16 -8.53 23.60
N SER A 337 8.78 -7.28 23.87
CA SER A 337 9.45 -6.45 24.84
C SER A 337 9.20 -7.04 26.23
N ALA A 338 10.26 -7.15 27.04
CA ALA A 338 10.12 -7.54 28.44
C ALA A 338 9.07 -6.65 29.13
N PRO A 339 8.23 -7.21 30.02
CA PRO A 339 7.37 -6.38 30.85
C PRO A 339 8.27 -5.41 31.61
N THR A 340 8.04 -4.11 31.42
CA THR A 340 8.59 -3.08 32.31
C THR A 340 8.12 -3.39 33.74
N PRO A 341 9.04 -3.41 34.72
CA PRO A 341 8.72 -3.76 36.10
C PRO A 341 7.69 -2.83 36.74
#